data_AF-A0A9N7RPV0-F1
#
_entry.id   AF-A0A9N7RPV0-F1
#
_cell.length_a   1.000
_cell.length_b   1.000
_cell.length_c   1.000
_cell.angle_alpha   90.00
_cell.angle_beta   90.00
_cell.angle_gamma   90.00
#
_symmetry.space_group_name_H-M   'P 1'
#
loop_
_entity.id
_entity.type
_entity.pdbx_description
1 polymer ?
#
loop_
_entity_poly.entity_id
_entity_poly.type
_entity_poly.pdbx_seq_one_letter_code
_entity_poly.pdbx_strand_id
1 'polypeptide(L)'
;MAPNFVFFIVFVSLSSLKSLAEPHEWTPINPGDPEVVNLAKYGLVEENQRDSRSLKFVSIVRGQYVEIDDGRPEYVPIIRYKLVISADDEKNIRKQYEEILSESLEASVVLLDSFKELKN
;
A
#
# COMPACT_ATOMS: atom_id res chain seq x y z
N MET A 1 14.28 -69.40 19.13
CA MET A 1 14.57 -68.52 17.97
C MET A 1 13.39 -67.58 17.81
N ALA A 2 13.59 -66.29 18.07
CA ALA A 2 12.58 -65.24 17.86
C ALA A 2 13.14 -64.25 16.82
N PRO A 3 12.35 -63.77 15.84
CA PRO A 3 12.86 -62.82 14.86
C PRO A 3 12.81 -61.40 15.45
N ASN A 4 13.96 -60.73 15.45
CA ASN A 4 14.06 -59.31 15.78
C ASN A 4 13.49 -58.49 14.61
N PHE A 5 12.22 -58.09 14.70
CA PHE A 5 11.67 -57.09 13.79
C PHE A 5 12.12 -55.70 14.24
N VAL A 6 13.10 -55.14 13.53
CA VAL A 6 13.51 -53.74 13.69
C VAL A 6 12.57 -52.88 12.84
N PHE A 7 11.64 -52.18 13.49
CA PHE A 7 10.81 -51.16 12.84
C PHE A 7 11.63 -49.88 12.70
N PHE A 8 12.16 -49.60 11.50
CA PHE A 8 12.72 -48.29 11.17
C PHE A 8 11.57 -47.32 10.89
N ILE A 9 11.14 -46.55 11.89
CA ILE A 9 10.26 -45.41 11.66
C ILE A 9 11.13 -44.26 11.13
N VAL A 10 11.11 -44.05 9.83
CA VAL A 10 11.65 -42.83 9.22
C VAL A 10 10.66 -41.70 9.52
N PHE A 11 10.95 -40.92 10.56
CA PHE A 11 10.29 -39.64 10.78
C PHE A 11 10.79 -38.69 9.69
N VAL A 12 10.10 -38.64 8.55
CA VAL A 12 10.26 -37.53 7.61
C VAL A 12 9.64 -36.33 8.31
N SER A 13 10.48 -35.57 9.04
CA SER A 13 10.08 -34.27 9.53
C SER A 13 9.80 -33.42 8.29
N LEU A 14 8.53 -33.28 7.96
CA LEU A 14 8.04 -32.28 7.04
C LEU A 14 8.31 -30.95 7.74
N SER A 15 9.54 -30.45 7.59
CA SER A 15 9.94 -29.13 8.03
C SER A 15 9.00 -28.19 7.29
N SER A 16 7.99 -27.75 8.03
CA SER A 16 7.00 -26.78 7.62
C SER A 16 7.74 -25.70 6.84
N LEU A 17 7.57 -25.68 5.51
CA LEU A 17 7.80 -24.49 4.71
C LEU A 17 6.74 -23.50 5.20
N LYS A 18 7.03 -22.86 6.33
CA LYS A 18 6.46 -21.57 6.64
C LYS A 18 7.00 -20.70 5.52
N SER A 19 6.18 -20.54 4.48
CA SER A 19 6.33 -19.42 3.56
C SER A 19 6.66 -18.21 4.42
N LEU A 20 7.87 -17.67 4.27
CA LEU A 20 8.16 -16.31 4.72
C LEU A 20 7.32 -15.40 3.82
N ALA A 21 6.01 -15.33 4.08
CA ALA A 21 5.29 -14.13 3.76
C ALA A 21 5.83 -13.11 4.76
N GLU A 22 6.87 -12.38 4.37
CA GLU A 22 7.32 -11.23 5.12
C GLU A 22 6.09 -10.33 5.33
N PRO A 23 5.78 -9.93 6.58
CA PRO A 23 4.76 -8.92 6.77
C PRO A 23 5.26 -7.68 6.05
N HIS A 24 4.61 -7.29 4.95
CA HIS A 24 4.94 -6.07 4.24
C HIS A 24 4.69 -4.89 5.19
N GLU A 25 5.74 -4.44 5.87
CA GLU A 25 5.67 -3.35 6.84
C GLU A 25 5.51 -2.03 6.09
N TRP A 26 4.62 -1.18 6.62
CA TRP A 26 4.46 0.16 6.08
C TRP A 26 5.72 0.98 6.34
N THR A 27 6.35 1.43 5.26
CA THR A 27 7.56 2.25 5.30
C THR A 27 7.19 3.72 5.23
N PRO A 28 7.65 4.56 6.20
CA PRO A 28 7.41 6.00 6.15
C PRO A 28 8.00 6.65 4.90
N ILE A 29 7.28 7.63 4.36
CA ILE A 29 7.71 8.41 3.18
C ILE A 29 8.11 9.82 3.60
N ASN A 30 9.10 10.38 2.91
CA ASN A 30 9.41 11.80 3.00
C ASN A 30 8.30 12.65 2.32
N PRO A 31 7.51 13.44 3.06
CA PRO A 31 6.42 14.24 2.49
C PRO A 31 6.89 15.38 1.57
N GLY A 32 8.19 15.71 1.59
CA GLY A 32 8.79 16.72 0.71
C GLY A 32 9.35 16.14 -0.59
N ASP A 33 9.29 14.83 -0.80
CA ASP A 33 9.74 14.20 -2.03
C ASP A 33 8.88 14.67 -3.22
N PRO A 34 9.47 15.22 -4.30
CA PRO A 34 8.74 15.70 -5.46
C PRO A 34 7.82 14.66 -6.11
N GLU A 35 8.22 13.38 -6.15
CA GLU A 35 7.42 12.31 -6.74
C GLU A 35 6.17 12.04 -5.89
N VAL A 36 6.34 12.02 -4.58
CA VAL A 36 5.25 11.82 -3.61
C VAL A 36 4.28 13.01 -3.63
N VAL A 37 4.80 14.24 -3.78
CA VAL A 37 3.97 15.43 -3.96
C VAL A 37 3.16 15.37 -5.26
N ASN A 38 3.74 14.88 -6.35
CA ASN A 38 3.02 14.69 -7.60
C ASN A 38 1.94 13.61 -7.47
N LEU A 39 2.26 12.53 -6.78
CA LEU A 39 1.33 11.44 -6.49
C LEU A 39 0.12 11.92 -5.68
N ALA A 40 0.35 12.72 -4.64
CA ALA A 40 -0.72 13.32 -3.84
C ALA A 40 -1.61 14.29 -4.63
N LYS A 41 -1.00 15.10 -5.51
CA LYS A 41 -1.76 15.98 -6.40
C LYS A 41 -2.59 15.19 -7.41
N TYR A 42 -2.06 14.09 -7.93
CA TYR A 42 -2.79 13.19 -8.82
C TYR A 42 -4.04 12.63 -8.11
N GLY A 43 -3.88 12.08 -6.90
CA GLY A 43 -5.02 11.58 -6.10
C GLY A 43 -6.09 12.64 -5.86
N LEU A 44 -5.69 13.88 -5.53
CA LEU A 44 -6.64 14.98 -5.37
C LEU A 44 -7.37 15.36 -6.66
N VAL A 45 -6.69 15.34 -7.81
CA VAL A 45 -7.31 15.64 -9.11
C VAL A 45 -8.33 14.57 -9.49
N GLU A 46 -7.99 13.30 -9.31
CA GLU A 46 -8.91 12.18 -9.56
C GLU A 46 -10.17 12.27 -8.68
N GLU A 47 -10.02 12.57 -7.39
CA GLU A 47 -11.17 12.77 -6.49
C GLU A 47 -12.03 13.96 -6.93
N ASN A 48 -11.42 15.10 -7.26
CA ASN A 48 -12.15 16.27 -7.73
C ASN A 48 -12.97 15.97 -8.99
N GLN A 49 -12.44 15.17 -9.92
CA GLN A 49 -13.16 14.70 -11.09
C GLN A 49 -14.29 13.72 -10.74
N ARG A 50 -14.01 12.75 -9.87
CA ARG A 50 -14.94 11.70 -9.45
C ARG A 50 -16.16 12.25 -8.70
N ASP A 51 -15.94 13.15 -7.76
CA ASP A 51 -16.97 13.66 -6.85
C ASP A 51 -17.40 15.11 -7.16
N SER A 52 -16.97 15.67 -8.29
CA SER A 52 -17.24 17.06 -8.70
C SER A 52 -16.90 18.09 -7.61
N ARG A 53 -15.76 17.91 -6.94
CA ARG A 53 -15.25 18.82 -5.91
C ARG A 53 -14.19 19.76 -6.49
N SER A 54 -13.91 20.85 -5.78
CA SER A 54 -12.84 21.80 -6.14
C SER A 54 -11.80 21.95 -5.02
N LEU A 55 -11.35 20.83 -4.45
CA LEU A 55 -10.32 20.84 -3.40
C LEU A 55 -8.98 21.33 -3.96
N LYS A 56 -8.27 22.16 -3.17
CA LYS A 56 -6.95 22.70 -3.53
C LYS A 56 -5.88 22.09 -2.64
N PHE A 57 -4.88 21.45 -3.25
CA PHE A 57 -3.77 20.84 -2.53
C PHE A 57 -2.98 21.90 -1.75
N VAL A 58 -2.66 21.61 -0.49
CA VAL A 58 -1.81 22.46 0.36
C VAL A 58 -0.49 21.77 0.65
N SER A 59 -0.53 20.60 1.28
CA SER A 59 0.68 19.90 1.75
C SER A 59 0.39 18.44 2.08
N ILE A 60 1.42 17.61 2.06
CA ILE A 60 1.39 16.27 2.67
C ILE A 60 1.69 16.40 4.16
N VAL A 61 0.82 15.85 5.01
CA VAL A 61 0.99 15.83 6.47
C VAL A 61 1.86 14.66 6.89
N ARG A 62 1.61 13.48 6.31
CA ARG A 62 2.40 12.25 6.50
C ARG A 62 2.11 11.27 5.37
N GLY A 63 3.03 10.37 5.10
CA GLY A 63 2.86 9.32 4.10
C GLY A 63 3.58 8.05 4.50
N GLN A 64 3.09 6.94 3.99
CA GLN A 64 3.73 5.63 4.10
C GLN A 64 3.40 4.80 2.86
N TYR A 65 4.29 3.90 2.48
CA TYR A 65 4.04 2.94 1.40
C TYR A 65 4.26 1.52 1.87
N VAL A 66 3.71 0.58 1.11
CA VAL A 66 3.96 -0.84 1.26
C VAL A 66 4.07 -1.44 -0.13
N GLU A 67 5.14 -2.19 -0.37
CA GLU A 67 5.25 -3.04 -1.55
C GLU A 67 4.39 -4.28 -1.30
N ILE A 68 3.56 -4.66 -2.26
CA ILE A 68 2.72 -5.84 -2.20
C ILE A 68 3.23 -6.80 -3.26
N ASP A 69 3.96 -7.82 -2.83
CA ASP A 69 4.37 -8.97 -3.64
C ASP A 69 3.63 -10.21 -3.10
N ASP A 70 2.82 -10.87 -3.94
CA ASP A 70 2.11 -12.07 -3.54
C ASP A 70 2.95 -13.36 -3.69
N GLY A 71 4.23 -13.21 -4.06
CA GLY A 71 5.21 -14.27 -4.21
C GLY A 71 4.99 -15.14 -5.45
N ARG A 72 4.05 -14.77 -6.33
CA ARG A 72 3.82 -15.48 -7.59
C ARG A 72 4.63 -14.80 -8.70
N PRO A 73 5.43 -15.57 -9.48
CA PRO A 73 6.25 -14.99 -10.56
C PRO A 73 5.44 -14.36 -11.70
N GLU A 74 4.12 -14.58 -11.71
CA GLU A 74 3.18 -14.02 -12.69
C GLU A 74 2.55 -12.70 -12.24
N TYR A 75 2.72 -12.31 -10.96
CA TYR A 75 2.16 -11.09 -10.41
C TYR A 75 3.24 -10.04 -10.24
N VAL A 76 2.97 -8.84 -10.73
CA VAL A 76 3.92 -7.73 -10.63
C VAL A 76 3.70 -6.98 -9.32
N PRO A 77 4.78 -6.64 -8.58
CA PRO A 77 4.68 -5.88 -7.35
C PRO A 77 3.85 -4.61 -7.53
N ILE A 78 2.92 -4.41 -6.60
CA ILE A 78 2.09 -3.22 -6.50
C ILE A 78 2.63 -2.38 -5.34
N ILE A 79 2.96 -1.12 -5.58
CA ILE A 79 3.26 -0.20 -4.49
C ILE A 79 1.95 0.44 -4.05
N ARG A 80 1.56 0.24 -2.79
CA ARG A 80 0.42 0.92 -2.20
C ARG A 80 0.87 2.04 -1.30
N TYR A 81 0.43 3.25 -1.61
CA TYR A 81 0.68 4.45 -0.85
C TYR A 81 -0.53 4.79 0.01
N LYS A 82 -0.26 5.25 1.23
CA LYS A 82 -1.24 5.84 2.14
C LYS A 82 -0.72 7.19 2.55
N LEU A 83 -1.34 8.24 2.02
CA LEU A 83 -0.96 9.62 2.27
C LEU A 83 -2.06 10.32 3.04
N VAL A 84 -1.67 11.17 3.98
CA VAL A 84 -2.58 12.13 4.62
C VAL A 84 -2.19 13.51 4.11
N ILE A 85 -3.11 14.17 3.43
CA ILE A 85 -2.90 15.49 2.83
C ILE A 85 -3.76 16.54 3.53
N SER A 86 -3.30 17.78 3.50
CA SER A 86 -4.13 18.95 3.76
C SER A 86 -4.59 19.55 2.43
N ALA A 87 -5.88 19.86 2.34
CA ALA A 87 -6.46 20.56 1.21
C ALA A 87 -7.47 21.60 1.70
N ASP A 88 -7.57 22.70 0.95
CA ASP A 88 -8.54 23.76 1.19
C ASP A 88 -9.76 23.51 0.29
N ASP A 89 -10.96 23.58 0.86
CA ASP A 89 -12.21 23.48 0.08
C ASP A 89 -12.55 24.79 -0.67
N GLU A 90 -13.70 24.81 -1.34
CA GLU A 90 -14.19 25.99 -2.08
C GLU A 90 -14.38 27.24 -1.20
N LYS A 91 -14.56 27.04 0.11
CA LYS A 91 -14.70 28.11 1.10
C LYS A 91 -13.36 28.47 1.75
N ASN A 92 -12.25 27.91 1.25
CA ASN A 92 -10.91 28.01 1.82
C ASN A 92 -10.83 27.48 3.25
N ILE A 93 -11.67 26.51 3.60
CA ILE A 93 -11.60 25.82 4.88
C ILE A 93 -10.61 24.66 4.72
N ARG A 94 -9.53 24.71 5.52
CA ARG A 94 -8.50 23.67 5.53
C ARG A 94 -9.00 22.42 6.23
N LYS A 95 -8.87 21.28 5.55
CA LYS A 95 -9.21 19.96 6.08
C LYS A 95 -8.10 18.96 5.75
N GLN A 96 -8.11 17.82 6.44
CA GLN A 96 -7.21 16.72 6.15
C GLN A 96 -7.96 15.56 5.50
N TYR A 97 -7.29 14.87 4.58
CA TYR A 97 -7.82 13.76 3.83
C TYR A 97 -6.81 12.62 3.82
N GLU A 98 -7.29 11.39 3.94
CA GLU A 98 -6.51 10.19 3.68
C GLU A 98 -6.78 9.74 2.24
N GLU A 99 -5.73 9.58 1.47
CA GLU A 99 -5.75 9.02 0.13
C GLU A 99 -4.98 7.70 0.11
N ILE A 100 -5.55 6.70 -0.57
CA ILE A 100 -4.93 5.40 -0.82
C ILE A 100 -4.74 5.28 -2.32
N LEU A 101 -3.49 5.10 -2.75
CA LEU A 101 -3.10 5.00 -4.15
C LEU A 101 -2.38 3.68 -4.36
N SER A 102 -2.66 2.99 -5.48
CA SER A 102 -1.94 1.78 -5.88
C SER A 102 -1.25 2.02 -7.22
N GLU A 103 0.05 1.76 -7.27
CA GLU A 103 0.90 1.86 -8.46
C GLU A 103 1.26 0.45 -8.95
N SER A 104 0.91 0.15 -10.20
CA SER A 104 1.36 -1.06 -10.89
C SER A 104 2.64 -0.75 -11.65
N LEU A 105 3.75 -1.40 -11.26
CA LEU A 105 5.05 -1.23 -11.92
C LEU A 105 5.08 -1.81 -13.34
N GLU A 106 4.18 -2.75 -13.68
CA GLU A 106 4.05 -3.31 -15.03
C GLU A 106 3.35 -2.34 -15.98
N ALA A 107 2.16 -1.89 -15.55
CA ALA A 107 1.31 -1.05 -16.38
C ALA A 107 1.80 0.40 -16.41
N SER A 108 2.69 0.78 -15.48
CA SER A 108 3.07 2.18 -15.24
C SER A 108 1.82 3.06 -14.99
N VAL A 109 0.85 2.50 -14.25
CA VAL A 109 -0.43 3.14 -13.92
C VAL A 109 -0.54 3.31 -12.41
N VAL A 110 -0.98 4.50 -12.01
CA VAL A 110 -1.40 4.81 -10.64
C VAL A 110 -2.92 4.88 -10.59
N LEU A 111 -3.53 4.31 -9.56
CA LEU A 111 -4.97 4.34 -9.32
C LEU A 111 -5.28 4.93 -7.95
N LEU A 112 -6.30 5.80 -7.88
CA LEU A 112 -6.89 6.25 -6.62
C LEU A 112 -7.91 5.22 -6.13
N ASP A 113 -7.53 4.44 -5.12
CA ASP A 113 -8.40 3.43 -4.53
C ASP A 113 -9.41 4.04 -3.57
N SER A 114 -8.98 5.00 -2.75
CA SER A 114 -9.81 5.61 -1.72
C SER A 114 -9.39 7.04 -1.41
N PHE A 115 -10.39 7.88 -1.11
CA PHE A 115 -10.20 9.23 -0.63
C PHE A 115 -11.21 9.53 0.48
N LYS A 116 -10.75 9.95 1.65
CA LYS A 116 -11.60 10.12 2.83
C LYS A 116 -11.22 11.34 3.65
N GLU A 117 -12.20 12.20 3.95
CA GLU A 117 -12.02 13.29 4.92
C GLU A 117 -11.77 12.73 6.33
N LEU A 118 -10.70 13.19 6.97
CA LEU A 118 -10.40 12.89 8.36
C LEU A 118 -11.14 13.87 9.25
N LYS A 119 -11.96 13.33 10.17
CA LYS A 119 -12.57 14.13 11.23
C LYS A 119 -11.51 14.36 12.30
N ASN A 120 -11.10 15.61 12.44
CA ASN A 120 -10.34 16.07 13.60
C ASN A 120 -11.25 16.33 14.78
#